data_AF-A0A7C3B645-F1
#
_entry.id   AF-A0A7C3B645-F1
#
_cell.length_a   1.000
_cell.length_b   1.000
_cell.length_c   1.000
_cell.angle_alpha   90.00
_cell.angle_beta   90.00
_cell.angle_gamma   90.00
#
_symmetry.space_group_name_H-M   'P 1'
#
loop_
_entity.id
_entity.type
_entity.pdbx_description
1 polymer ?
#
loop_
_entity_poly.entity_id
_entity_poly.type
_entity_poly.pdbx_seq_one_letter_code
_entity_poly.pdbx_strand_id
1 'polypeptide(L)'
;MHARSRYAAFLAYLLNVVGWIYGFLFHRRDPFVMYHIRQSIGLTLAAIVVPIAWVILAWVLTWVPLAGALLSAMLFALVIGAYLALAAAWIVGMVRALRGRARPVPFIGRWANRLPVTVFYEEARVAEKTKATPA
;
A
#
# COMPACT_ATOMS: atom_id res chain seq x y z
N MET A 1 -4.67 20.15 -9.83
CA MET A 1 -4.71 19.43 -8.53
C MET A 1 -4.06 20.30 -7.47
N HIS A 2 -4.67 20.44 -6.29
CA HIS A 2 -4.20 21.37 -5.26
C HIS A 2 -2.99 20.84 -4.49
N ALA A 3 -2.14 21.73 -4.00
CA ALA A 3 -0.95 21.36 -3.22
C ALA A 3 -1.31 20.52 -1.98
N ARG A 4 -2.43 20.85 -1.31
CA ARG A 4 -2.94 20.13 -0.13
C ARG A 4 -3.17 18.63 -0.39
N SER A 5 -3.78 18.28 -1.52
CA SER A 5 -4.01 16.89 -1.93
C SER A 5 -2.70 16.12 -2.13
N ARG A 6 -1.67 16.77 -2.70
CA ARG A 6 -0.34 16.15 -2.87
C ARG A 6 0.31 15.82 -1.53
N TYR A 7 0.23 16.75 -0.58
CA TYR A 7 0.78 16.55 0.75
C TYR A 7 0.03 15.47 1.50
N ALA A 8 -1.32 15.46 1.46
CA ALA A 8 -2.12 14.40 2.06
C ALA A 8 -1.78 13.01 1.48
N ALA A 9 -1.66 12.90 0.15
CA ALA A 9 -1.25 11.67 -0.53
C ALA A 9 0.18 11.24 -0.17
N PHE A 10 1.11 12.19 0.00
CA PHE A 10 2.48 11.92 0.44
C PHE A 10 2.51 11.44 1.90
N LEU A 11 1.74 12.07 2.79
CA LEU A 11 1.61 11.66 4.19
C LEU A 11 1.08 10.24 4.35
N ALA A 12 0.24 9.77 3.43
CA ALA A 12 -0.23 8.38 3.42
C ALA A 12 0.94 7.37 3.37
N TYR A 13 2.01 7.67 2.64
CA TYR A 13 3.21 6.82 2.59
C TYR A 13 4.16 7.08 3.77
N LEU A 14 4.34 8.35 4.16
CA LEU A 14 5.32 8.73 5.17
C LEU A 14 4.92 8.26 6.57
N LEU A 15 3.65 8.48 6.94
CA LEU A 15 3.14 8.21 8.27
C LEU A 15 2.34 6.90 8.35
N ASN A 16 2.19 6.18 7.22
CA ASN A 16 1.39 4.96 7.10
C ASN A 16 0.01 5.12 7.78
N VAL A 17 -0.29 4.31 8.79
CA VAL A 17 -1.58 4.27 9.50
C VAL A 17 -2.09 5.66 9.88
N VAL A 18 -1.22 6.51 10.44
CA VAL A 18 -1.60 7.89 10.83
C VAL A 18 -1.95 8.73 9.59
N GLY A 19 -1.18 8.60 8.52
CA GLY A 19 -1.45 9.28 7.25
C GLY A 19 -2.74 8.79 6.57
N TRP A 20 -3.06 7.50 6.69
CA TRP A 20 -4.30 6.93 6.17
C TRP A 20 -5.51 7.47 6.92
N ILE A 21 -5.47 7.45 8.27
CA ILE A 21 -6.52 8.02 9.12
C ILE A 21 -6.74 9.49 8.76
N TYR A 22 -5.68 10.29 8.69
CA TYR A 22 -5.75 11.69 8.28
C TYR A 22 -6.44 11.86 6.91
N GLY A 23 -6.04 11.05 5.93
CA GLY A 23 -6.63 11.09 4.60
C GLY A 23 -8.11 10.70 4.58
N PHE A 24 -8.52 9.69 5.34
CA PHE A 24 -9.93 9.29 5.44
C PHE A 24 -10.80 10.34 6.15
N LEU A 25 -10.30 10.97 7.20
CA LEU A 25 -11.07 11.98 7.93
C LEU A 25 -11.26 13.25 7.09
N PHE A 26 -10.19 13.76 6.49
CA PHE A 26 -10.19 15.10 5.90
C PHE A 26 -10.23 15.14 4.38
N HIS A 27 -9.90 14.03 3.71
CA HIS A 27 -9.72 13.99 2.25
C HIS A 27 -10.47 12.82 1.57
N ARG A 28 -11.43 12.18 2.24
CA ARG A 28 -12.22 11.04 1.71
C ARG A 28 -12.90 11.26 0.36
N ARG A 29 -13.22 12.50 0.00
CA ARG A 29 -13.82 12.86 -1.31
C ARG A 29 -12.78 13.10 -2.40
N ASP A 30 -11.49 13.14 -2.07
CA ASP A 30 -10.41 13.37 -3.03
C ASP A 30 -9.93 12.02 -3.59
N PRO A 31 -10.26 11.69 -4.87
CA PRO A 31 -9.90 10.41 -5.46
C PRO A 31 -8.39 10.21 -5.57
N PHE A 32 -7.60 11.29 -5.66
CA PHE A 32 -6.15 11.21 -5.72
C PHE A 32 -5.55 10.80 -4.38
N VAL A 33 -6.06 11.37 -3.28
CA VAL A 33 -5.60 11.00 -1.94
C VAL A 33 -6.02 9.56 -1.63
N MET A 34 -7.27 9.18 -1.90
CA MET A 34 -7.76 7.81 -1.69
C MET A 34 -6.98 6.78 -2.50
N TYR A 35 -6.61 7.12 -3.73
CA TYR A 35 -5.75 6.28 -4.56
C TYR A 35 -4.39 6.00 -3.88
N HIS A 36 -3.72 7.02 -3.37
CA HIS A 36 -2.41 6.87 -2.73
C HIS A 36 -2.48 6.19 -1.36
N ILE A 37 -3.57 6.38 -0.60
CA ILE A 37 -3.82 5.58 0.61
C ILE A 37 -3.92 4.10 0.27
N ARG A 38 -4.73 3.74 -0.75
CA ARG A 38 -4.87 2.34 -1.18
C ARG A 38 -3.53 1.73 -1.63
N GLN A 39 -2.74 2.47 -2.39
CA GLN A 39 -1.40 2.04 -2.80
C GLN A 39 -0.45 1.88 -1.60
N SER A 40 -0.50 2.79 -0.62
CA SER A 40 0.30 2.69 0.60
C SER A 40 -0.11 1.50 1.45
N ILE A 41 -1.41 1.25 1.63
CA ILE A 41 -1.92 0.06 2.34
C ILE A 41 -1.43 -1.21 1.67
N GLY A 42 -1.56 -1.30 0.34
CA GLY A 42 -1.07 -2.47 -0.39
C GLY A 42 0.44 -2.70 -0.22
N LEU A 43 1.22 -1.62 -0.16
CA LEU A 43 2.66 -1.71 0.09
C LEU A 43 2.98 -2.19 1.51
N THR A 44 2.27 -1.68 2.52
CA THR A 44 2.43 -2.10 3.91
C THR A 44 2.00 -3.56 4.10
N LEU A 45 0.89 -3.98 3.48
CA LEU A 45 0.45 -5.37 3.50
C LEU A 45 1.49 -6.29 2.87
N ALA A 46 2.07 -5.91 1.72
CA ALA A 46 3.16 -6.68 1.11
C ALA A 46 4.38 -6.78 2.04
N ALA A 47 4.75 -5.68 2.70
CA ALA A 47 5.84 -5.65 3.68
C ALA A 47 5.57 -6.53 4.92
N ILE A 48 4.31 -6.76 5.28
CA ILE A 48 3.94 -7.67 6.38
C ILE A 48 3.92 -9.14 5.90
N VAL A 49 3.39 -9.40 4.71
CA VAL A 49 3.22 -10.77 4.18
C VAL A 49 4.56 -11.42 3.86
N VAL A 50 5.53 -10.68 3.32
CA VAL A 50 6.85 -11.22 2.94
C VAL A 50 7.58 -11.91 4.10
N PRO A 51 7.80 -11.28 5.27
CA PRO A 51 8.47 -11.95 6.38
C PRO A 51 7.64 -13.08 6.98
N ILE A 52 6.31 -12.96 7.02
CA ILE A 52 5.43 -14.03 7.50
C ILE A 52 5.56 -15.28 6.62
N ALA A 53 5.53 -15.10 5.30
CA ALA A 53 5.71 -16.19 4.34
C ALA A 53 7.08 -16.88 4.52
N TRP A 54 8.14 -16.10 4.75
CA TRP A 54 9.45 -16.66 5.04
C TRP A 54 9.48 -17.42 6.38
N VAL A 55 8.88 -16.90 7.45
CA VAL A 55 8.83 -17.59 8.75
C VAL A 55 8.12 -18.94 8.63
N ILE A 56 6.98 -18.98 7.93
CA ILE A 56 6.23 -20.23 7.70
C ILE A 56 7.10 -21.22 6.91
N LEU A 57 7.73 -20.75 5.83
CA LEU A 57 8.61 -21.59 5.01
C LEU A 57 9.82 -22.10 5.80
N ALA A 58 10.47 -21.22 6.56
CA ALA A 58 11.62 -21.55 7.40
C ALA A 58 11.23 -22.61 8.43
N TRP A 59 10.08 -22.46 9.09
CA TRP A 59 9.56 -23.44 10.04
C TRP A 59 9.38 -24.81 9.39
N VAL A 60 8.77 -24.90 8.20
CA VAL A 60 8.65 -26.17 7.45
C VAL A 60 10.03 -26.76 7.14
N LEU A 61 10.98 -25.93 6.69
CA LEU A 61 12.32 -26.40 6.33
C LEU A 61 13.12 -26.91 7.52
N THR A 62 12.88 -26.41 8.74
CA THR A 62 13.60 -26.91 9.93
C THR A 62 13.35 -28.39 10.24
N TRP A 63 12.32 -29.00 9.67
CA TRP A 63 12.07 -30.44 9.78
C TRP A 63 13.00 -31.29 8.90
N VAL A 64 13.79 -30.67 8.01
CA VAL A 64 14.82 -31.36 7.22
C VAL A 64 16.13 -31.39 8.02
N PRO A 65 16.59 -32.57 8.48
CA PRO A 65 17.83 -32.69 9.25
C PRO A 65 19.05 -32.20 8.46
N LEU A 66 20.05 -31.65 9.14
CA LEU A 66 21.32 -31.11 8.60
C LEU A 66 21.20 -29.90 7.64
N ALA A 67 20.26 -29.89 6.70
CA ALA A 67 20.18 -28.89 5.63
C ALA A 67 19.10 -27.81 5.85
N GLY A 68 18.07 -28.09 6.65
CA GLY A 68 16.89 -27.24 6.80
C GLY A 68 17.18 -25.82 7.27
N ALA A 69 18.01 -25.70 8.32
CA ALA A 69 18.40 -24.40 8.89
C ALA A 69 19.29 -23.59 7.94
N LEU A 70 20.20 -24.24 7.22
CA LEU A 70 21.05 -23.56 6.24
C LEU A 70 20.22 -23.06 5.06
N LEU A 71 19.32 -23.89 4.53
CA LEU A 71 18.45 -23.51 3.43
C LEU A 71 17.50 -22.37 3.80
N SER A 72 16.91 -22.39 4.99
CA SER A 72 16.05 -21.29 5.45
C SER A 72 16.81 -19.97 5.60
N ALA A 73 18.04 -20.01 6.12
CA ALA A 73 18.92 -18.85 6.19
C ALA A 73 19.28 -18.32 4.79
N MET A 74 19.60 -19.19 3.83
CA MET A 74 19.87 -18.77 2.45
C MET A 74 18.65 -18.10 1.79
N LEU A 75 17.45 -18.63 2.03
CA LEU A 75 16.21 -18.07 1.49
C LEU A 75 15.87 -16.69 2.09
N PHE A 76 16.46 -16.31 3.22
CA PHE A 76 16.32 -14.96 3.76
C PHE A 76 16.87 -13.89 2.80
N ALA A 77 17.80 -14.23 1.91
CA ALA A 77 18.25 -13.32 0.85
C ALA A 77 17.10 -12.85 -0.06
N LEU A 78 16.06 -13.69 -0.27
CA LEU A 78 14.86 -13.30 -1.02
C LEU A 78 14.03 -12.26 -0.26
N VAL A 79 13.97 -12.36 1.07
CA VAL A 79 13.32 -11.35 1.92
C VAL A 79 14.05 -10.02 1.78
N ILE A 80 15.38 -10.02 1.87
CA ILE A 80 16.19 -8.80 1.68
C ILE A 80 15.89 -8.18 0.30
N GLY A 81 15.95 -8.99 -0.78
CA GLY A 81 15.64 -8.52 -2.13
C GLY A 81 14.23 -7.94 -2.27
N ALA A 82 13.23 -8.59 -1.65
CA ALA A 82 11.86 -8.11 -1.63
C ALA A 82 11.74 -6.77 -0.88
N TYR A 83 12.39 -6.61 0.27
CA TYR A 83 12.39 -5.34 1.01
C TYR A 83 13.08 -4.21 0.26
N LEU A 84 14.15 -4.48 -0.49
CA LEU A 84 14.76 -3.49 -1.37
C LEU A 84 13.78 -3.04 -2.47
N ALA A 85 13.07 -3.98 -3.10
CA ALA A 85 12.05 -3.67 -4.10
C ALA A 85 10.87 -2.88 -3.51
N LEU A 86 10.43 -3.23 -2.30
CA LEU A 86 9.37 -2.51 -1.58
C LEU A 86 9.82 -1.10 -1.17
N ALA A 87 11.06 -0.93 -0.70
CA ALA A 87 11.63 0.38 -0.39
C ALA A 87 11.71 1.28 -1.64
N ALA A 88 12.13 0.72 -2.78
CA ALA A 88 12.11 1.43 -4.05
C ALA A 88 10.66 1.82 -4.45
N ALA A 89 9.70 0.90 -4.29
CA ALA A 89 8.29 1.18 -4.56
C ALA A 89 7.70 2.25 -3.63
N TRP A 90 8.12 2.29 -2.36
CA TRP A 90 7.75 3.29 -1.37
C TRP A 90 8.21 4.69 -1.77
N ILE A 91 9.50 4.83 -2.11
CA ILE A 91 10.08 6.09 -2.60
C ILE A 91 9.37 6.54 -3.88
N VAL A 92 9.16 5.63 -4.82
CA VAL A 92 8.44 5.92 -6.08
C VAL A 92 7.01 6.38 -5.79
N GLY A 93 6.31 5.77 -4.83
CA GLY A 93 4.99 6.18 -4.38
C GLY A 93 4.96 7.62 -3.87
N MET A 94 5.88 7.97 -2.98
CA MET A 94 6.06 9.32 -2.44
C MET A 94 6.35 10.35 -3.54
N VAL A 95 7.32 10.07 -4.41
CA VAL A 95 7.68 10.97 -5.52
C VAL A 95 6.49 11.19 -6.45
N ARG A 96 5.71 10.14 -6.74
CA ARG A 96 4.51 10.25 -7.57
C ARG A 96 3.40 11.05 -6.89
N ALA A 97 3.20 10.89 -5.58
CA ALA A 97 2.26 11.70 -4.81
C ALA A 97 2.62 13.19 -4.89
N LEU A 98 3.88 13.54 -4.65
CA LEU A 98 4.38 14.92 -4.74
C LEU A 98 4.32 15.50 -6.16
N ARG A 99 4.51 14.68 -7.20
CA ARG A 99 4.37 15.06 -8.61
C ARG A 99 2.92 15.05 -9.11
N GLY A 100 1.97 14.67 -8.27
CA GLY A 100 0.56 14.62 -8.63
C GLY A 100 0.19 13.54 -9.64
N ARG A 101 0.87 12.39 -9.61
CA ARG A 101 0.68 11.29 -10.56
C ARG A 101 0.05 10.07 -9.88
N ALA A 102 -1.23 9.82 -10.15
CA ALA A 102 -1.91 8.59 -9.74
C ALA A 102 -1.49 7.41 -10.63
N ARG A 103 -0.28 6.88 -10.42
CA ARG A 103 0.26 5.71 -11.15
C ARG A 103 0.66 4.59 -10.19
N PRO A 104 0.40 3.31 -10.53
CA PRO A 104 0.59 2.19 -9.61
C PRO A 104 2.06 2.01 -9.28
N VAL A 105 2.40 1.93 -7.98
CA VAL A 105 3.78 1.69 -7.56
C VAL A 105 4.32 0.39 -8.19
N PRO A 106 5.62 0.29 -8.49
CA PRO A 106 6.18 -0.89 -9.14
C PRO A 106 5.93 -2.16 -8.31
N PHE A 107 5.92 -3.31 -8.99
CA PHE A 107 5.72 -4.67 -8.45
C PHE A 107 4.33 -4.95 -7.87
N ILE A 108 3.86 -4.16 -6.91
CA ILE A 108 2.66 -4.44 -6.11
C ILE A 108 1.48 -3.49 -6.39
N GLY A 109 1.69 -2.38 -7.08
CA GLY A 109 0.66 -1.34 -7.23
C GLY A 109 -0.60 -1.79 -7.97
N ARG A 110 -0.48 -2.74 -8.93
CA ARG A 110 -1.67 -3.31 -9.60
C ARG A 110 -2.50 -4.19 -8.66
N TRP A 111 -1.84 -4.96 -7.79
CA TRP A 111 -2.52 -5.76 -6.77
C TRP A 111 -3.18 -4.86 -5.73
N ALA A 112 -2.49 -3.81 -5.27
CA ALA A 112 -3.03 -2.83 -4.32
C ALA A 112 -4.33 -2.16 -4.83
N ASN A 113 -4.48 -1.97 -6.15
CA ASN A 113 -5.71 -1.40 -6.73
C ASN A 113 -6.96 -2.27 -6.55
N ARG A 114 -6.80 -3.56 -6.23
CA ARG A 114 -7.92 -4.49 -5.98
C ARG A 114 -8.43 -4.45 -4.54
N LEU A 115 -7.76 -3.70 -3.65
CA LEU A 115 -8.20 -3.58 -2.26
C LEU A 115 -9.49 -2.74 -2.18
N PRO A 116 -10.52 -3.20 -1.44
CA PRO A 116 -11.82 -2.53 -1.32
C PRO A 116 -11.78 -1.32 -0.36
N VAL A 117 -10.74 -0.50 -0.44
CA VAL A 117 -10.54 0.66 0.44
C VAL A 117 -11.38 1.87 -0.01
N THR A 118 -11.84 1.86 -1.26
CA THR A 118 -12.59 2.97 -1.89
C THR A 118 -14.10 2.84 -1.81
N VAL A 119 -14.64 1.81 -1.14
CA VAL A 119 -16.09 1.62 -0.97
C VAL A 119 -16.72 2.89 -0.37
N PHE A 120 -16.08 3.51 0.62
CA PHE A 120 -16.54 4.76 1.22
C PHE A 120 -16.61 5.96 0.23
N TYR A 121 -15.78 5.98 -0.81
CA TYR A 121 -15.82 7.04 -1.83
C TYR A 121 -16.96 6.84 -2.81
N GLU A 122 -17.21 5.60 -3.25
CA GLU A 122 -18.31 5.30 -4.16
C GLU A 122 -19.66 5.59 -3.48
N GLU A 123 -19.84 5.17 -2.23
CA GLU A 123 -21.03 5.46 -1.45
C GLU A 123 -21.24 6.97 -1.25
N ALA A 124 -20.21 7.72 -0.87
CA ALA A 124 -20.30 9.16 -0.66
C ALA A 124 -20.60 9.92 -1.95
N ARG A 125 -20.00 9.52 -3.08
CA ARG A 125 -20.22 10.13 -4.40
C ARG A 125 -21.62 9.84 -4.91
N VAL A 126 -22.12 8.61 -4.74
CA VAL A 126 -23.50 8.25 -5.11
C VAL A 126 -24.48 9.06 -4.27
N ALA A 127 -24.31 9.09 -2.94
CA ALA A 127 -25.18 9.87 -2.04
C ALA A 127 -25.21 11.37 -2.38
N GLU A 128 -24.08 11.95 -2.78
CA GLU A 128 -24.00 13.35 -3.20
C GLU A 128 -24.70 13.59 -4.55
N LYS A 129 -24.54 12.68 -5.50
CA LYS A 129 -25.18 12.76 -6.82
C LYS A 129 -26.69 12.57 -6.76
N THR A 130 -27.17 11.70 -5.85
CA THR A 130 -28.60 11.52 -5.57
C THR A 130 -29.22 12.78 -4.96
N LYS A 131 -28.51 13.48 -4.07
CA LYS A 131 -28.97 14.76 -3.50
C LYS A 131 -28.99 15.92 -4.50
N ALA A 132 -28.13 15.87 -5.52
CA ALA A 132 -27.99 16.92 -6.52
C ALA A 132 -28.95 16.79 -7.72
N THR A 133 -29.71 15.69 -7.79
CA THR A 133 -30.76 15.50 -8.81
C THR A 133 -32.09 15.96 -8.18
N PRO A 134 -32.67 17.10 -8.60
CA PRO A 134 -34.01 17.47 -8.15
C PRO A 134 -34.99 16.39 -8.63
N ALA A 135 -35.92 16.00 -7.77
CA ALA A 135 -37.02 15.10 -8.10
C ALA A 135 -37.89 15.65 -9.24
#